data_AF-C2EGQ8-F1
#
_entry.id   AF-C2EGQ8-F1
#
_cell.length_a   1.000
_cell.length_b   1.000
_cell.length_c   1.000
_cell.angle_alpha   90.00
_cell.angle_beta   90.00
_cell.angle_gamma   90.00
#
_symmetry.space_group_name_H-M   'P 1'
#
loop_
_entity.id
_entity.type
_entity.pdbx_description
1 polymer ?
#
loop_
_entity_poly.entity_id
_entity_poly.type
_entity_poly.pdbx_seq_one_letter_code
_entity_poly.pdbx_strand_id
1 'polypeptide(L)'
;MKNSYYPTTTPKIVVFVVTILLFIWTIIDSNLIHLGGLAFASLVMLMFHFHFYESTSDKNIFNKIDFILQLFLVFISIIKFFVISGVN
;
A
#
# COMPACT_ATOMS: atom_id res chain seq x y z
N MET A 1 24.91 2.22 11.62
CA MET A 1 23.61 2.71 11.12
C MET A 1 23.01 3.63 12.16
N LYS A 2 22.72 4.89 11.82
CA LYS A 2 22.17 5.89 12.75
C LYS A 2 20.74 5.46 13.13
N ASN A 3 20.46 5.26 14.42
CA ASN A 3 19.11 4.94 14.92
C ASN A 3 18.18 6.13 14.60
N SER A 4 17.49 6.08 13.46
CA SER A 4 16.54 7.09 13.06
C SER A 4 15.16 6.63 13.50
N TYR A 5 14.51 7.44 14.33
CA TYR A 5 13.13 7.24 14.76
C TYR A 5 12.37 8.51 14.43
N TYR A 6 11.36 8.42 13.57
CA TYR A 6 10.49 9.55 13.26
C TYR A 6 9.11 9.34 13.89
N PRO A 7 8.55 10.36 14.59
CA PRO A 7 7.25 10.21 15.23
C PRO A 7 6.12 10.03 14.21
N THR A 8 5.05 9.39 14.66
CA THR A 8 3.82 9.26 13.86
C THR A 8 3.10 10.59 13.80
N THR A 9 2.77 11.04 12.60
CA THR A 9 2.04 12.29 12.33
C THR A 9 0.68 11.98 11.71
N THR A 10 -0.24 12.94 11.72
CA THR A 10 -1.58 12.77 11.13
C THR A 10 -1.54 12.28 9.67
N PRO A 11 -0.68 12.82 8.77
CA PRO A 11 -0.57 12.30 7.41
C PRO A 11 -0.18 10.82 7.33
N LYS A 12 0.75 10.36 8.18
CA LYS A 12 1.16 8.94 8.24
C LYS A 12 -0.01 8.02 8.62
N ILE A 13 -0.84 8.48 9.55
CA ILE A 13 -2.06 7.75 9.97
C ILE A 13 -3.06 7.71 8.81
N VAL A 14 -3.29 8.83 8.13
CA VAL A 14 -4.21 8.89 6.98
C VAL A 14 -3.76 7.94 5.88
N VAL A 15 -2.48 7.97 5.51
CA VAL A 15 -1.90 7.03 4.53
C VAL A 15 -2.17 5.60 4.96
N PHE A 16 -1.84 5.24 6.20
CA PHE A 16 -2.02 3.89 6.71
C PHE A 16 -3.49 3.41 6.68
N VAL A 17 -4.42 4.26 7.11
CA VAL A 17 -5.86 3.94 7.09
C VAL A 17 -6.36 3.75 5.66
N VAL A 18 -5.96 4.62 4.72
CA VAL A 18 -6.32 4.48 3.31
C VAL A 18 -5.73 3.21 2.71
N THR A 19 -4.48 2.86 3.05
CA THR A 19 -3.85 1.60 2.63
C THR A 19 -4.68 0.40 3.07
N ILE A 20 -5.14 0.36 4.33
CA ILE A 20 -5.98 -0.73 4.84
C ILE A 20 -7.31 -0.81 4.07
N LEU A 21 -7.98 0.32 3.84
CA LEU A 21 -9.27 0.33 3.13
C LEU A 21 -9.12 -0.17 1.69
N LEU A 22 -8.08 0.27 0.98
CA LEU A 22 -7.79 -0.19 -0.38
C LEU A 22 -7.39 -1.66 -0.42
N PHE A 23 -6.68 -2.14 0.60
CA PHE A 23 -6.33 -3.56 0.73
C PHE A 23 -7.55 -4.44 0.92
N ILE A 24 -8.45 -4.06 1.83
CA ILE A 24 -9.72 -4.77 2.04
C ILE A 24 -10.54 -4.75 0.75
N TRP A 25 -10.66 -3.59 0.09
CA TRP A 25 -11.40 -3.47 -1.17
C TRP A 25 -10.80 -4.39 -2.25
N THR A 26 -9.48 -4.39 -2.40
CA THR A 26 -8.78 -5.29 -3.35
C THR A 26 -9.08 -6.77 -3.07
N ILE A 27 -9.19 -7.19 -1.80
CA ILE A 27 -9.51 -8.58 -1.45
C ILE A 27 -10.95 -8.94 -1.80
N ILE A 28 -11.93 -8.07 -1.54
CA ILE A 28 -13.35 -8.39 -1.72
C ILE A 28 -13.85 -8.19 -3.16
N ASP A 29 -13.26 -7.27 -3.91
CA ASP A 29 -13.75 -6.94 -5.25
C ASP A 29 -13.37 -8.02 -6.28
N SER A 30 -14.20 -8.20 -7.28
CA SER A 30 -13.93 -9.11 -8.41
C SER A 30 -14.24 -8.46 -9.76
N ASN A 31 -14.60 -7.18 -9.77
CA ASN A 31 -14.80 -6.42 -11.00
C ASN A 31 -13.45 -6.04 -11.62
N LEU A 32 -13.22 -6.43 -12.87
CA LEU A 32 -11.95 -6.22 -13.56
C LEU A 32 -11.58 -4.74 -13.73
N ILE A 33 -12.57 -3.88 -13.99
CA ILE A 33 -12.36 -2.43 -14.16
C ILE A 33 -11.89 -1.83 -12.83
N HIS A 34 -12.55 -2.20 -11.73
CA HIS A 34 -12.15 -1.73 -10.40
C HIS A 34 -10.76 -2.24 -10.03
N LEU A 35 -10.45 -3.51 -10.29
CA LEU A 35 -9.13 -4.08 -10.01
C LEU A 35 -8.01 -3.38 -10.79
N GLY A 36 -8.25 -2.98 -12.04
CA GLY A 36 -7.31 -2.15 -12.80
C GLY A 36 -7.09 -0.79 -12.14
N GLY A 37 -8.16 -0.15 -11.68
CA GLY A 37 -8.09 1.10 -10.90
C GLY A 37 -7.36 0.93 -9.56
N LEU A 38 -7.58 -0.18 -8.86
CA LEU A 38 -6.93 -0.51 -7.59
C LEU A 38 -5.43 -0.82 -7.77
N ALA A 39 -5.04 -1.46 -8.89
CA ALA A 39 -3.64 -1.67 -9.23
C ALA A 39 -2.90 -0.35 -9.53
N PHE A 40 -3.57 0.61 -10.16
CA PHE A 40 -3.01 1.96 -10.31
C PHE A 40 -2.96 2.70 -8.95
N ALA A 41 -4.04 2.64 -8.17
CA ALA A 41 -4.11 3.28 -6.85
C ALA A 41 -3.05 2.74 -5.88
N SER A 42 -2.72 1.45 -5.93
CA SER A 42 -1.69 0.85 -5.08
C SER A 42 -0.30 1.42 -5.35
N LEU A 43 0.03 1.71 -6.62
CA LEU A 43 1.28 2.39 -6.98
C LEU A 43 1.33 3.83 -6.47
N VAL A 44 0.21 4.57 -6.60
CA VAL A 44 0.08 5.93 -6.05
C VAL A 44 0.22 5.93 -4.52
N MET A 45 -0.36 4.94 -3.84
CA MET A 45 -0.24 4.80 -2.39
C MET A 45 1.19 4.48 -1.95
N LEU A 46 1.91 3.63 -2.70
CA LEU A 46 3.33 3.39 -2.46
C LEU A 46 4.17 4.67 -2.63
N MET A 47 3.83 5.54 -3.60
CA MET A 47 4.46 6.87 -3.68
C MET A 47 4.15 7.74 -2.46
N PHE A 48 2.90 7.75 -1.98
CA PHE A 48 2.55 8.50 -0.77
C PHE A 48 3.28 7.99 0.46
N HIS A 49 3.49 6.67 0.57
CA HIS A 49 4.33 6.11 1.62
C HIS A 49 5.73 6.75 1.61
N PHE A 50 6.43 6.74 0.47
CA PHE A 50 7.75 7.36 0.37
C PHE A 50 7.75 8.90 0.48
N HIS A 51 6.61 9.55 0.26
CA HIS A 51 6.49 11.00 0.43
C HIS A 51 6.33 11.40 1.90
N PHE A 52 5.51 10.67 2.66
CA PHE A 52 5.19 11.02 4.05
C PHE A 52 6.05 10.29 5.09
N TYR A 53 6.62 9.14 4.75
CA TYR A 53 7.61 8.44 5.58
C TYR A 53 9.02 8.77 5.11
N GLU A 54 9.84 9.21 6.06
CA GLU A 54 11.12 9.85 5.79
C GLU A 54 12.22 8.83 5.45
N SER A 55 12.08 7.59 5.92
CA SER A 55 13.08 6.55 5.69
C SER A 55 12.50 5.14 5.84
N THR A 56 12.84 4.26 4.90
CA THR A 56 12.56 2.81 5.01
C THR A 56 13.34 2.13 6.15
N SER A 57 14.39 2.78 6.66
CA SER A 57 15.17 2.31 7.81
C SER A 57 14.65 2.81 9.16
N ASP A 58 13.56 3.58 9.18
CA ASP A 58 12.94 4.08 10.41
C ASP A 58 12.43 2.93 11.28
N LYS A 59 12.68 3.04 12.59
CA LYS A 59 12.24 2.06 13.60
C LYS A 59 10.77 2.22 14.00
N ASN A 60 10.09 3.29 13.59
CA ASN A 60 8.66 3.45 13.81
C ASN A 60 7.88 2.23 13.26
N ILE A 61 7.03 1.63 14.10
CA ILE A 61 6.30 0.42 13.75
C ILE A 61 5.25 0.68 12.66
N PHE A 62 4.64 1.87 12.63
CA PHE A 62 3.71 2.27 11.57
C PHE A 62 4.41 2.32 10.21
N ASN A 63 5.63 2.87 10.14
CA ASN A 63 6.41 2.88 8.91
C ASN A 63 6.62 1.46 8.37
N LYS A 64 7.09 0.54 9.23
CA LYS A 64 7.38 -0.84 8.83
C LYS A 64 6.14 -1.59 8.36
N ILE A 65 5.05 -1.49 9.13
CA ILE A 65 3.80 -2.21 8.81
C ILE A 65 3.17 -1.61 7.55
N ASP A 66 3.08 -0.28 7.44
CA ASP A 66 2.54 0.37 6.25
C ASP A 66 3.35 0.00 5.01
N PHE A 67 4.69 0.04 5.08
CA PHE A 67 5.54 -0.34 3.95
C PHE A 67 5.27 -1.78 3.49
N ILE A 68 5.22 -2.73 4.42
CA ILE A 68 4.92 -4.13 4.10
C ILE A 68 3.52 -4.24 3.48
N LEU A 69 2.52 -3.56 4.05
CA LEU A 69 1.16 -3.57 3.55
C LEU A 69 1.04 -2.98 2.14
N GLN A 70 1.76 -1.90 1.84
CA GLN A 70 1.82 -1.30 0.51
C GLN A 70 2.40 -2.26 -0.52
N LEU A 71 3.50 -2.95 -0.18
CA LEU A 71 4.07 -3.98 -1.06
C LEU A 71 3.06 -5.10 -1.33
N PHE A 72 2.40 -5.62 -0.30
CA PHE A 72 1.36 -6.61 -0.47
C PHE A 72 0.19 -6.10 -1.31
N LEU A 73 -0.26 -4.87 -1.10
CA LEU A 73 -1.32 -4.26 -1.90
C LEU A 73 -0.95 -4.20 -3.37
N VAL A 74 0.27 -3.77 -3.71
CA VAL A 74 0.78 -3.76 -5.10
C VAL A 74 0.80 -5.17 -5.68
N PHE A 75 1.43 -6.13 -5.01
CA PHE A 75 1.53 -7.50 -5.54
C PHE A 75 0.15 -8.16 -5.69
N ILE A 76 -0.71 -8.07 -4.68
CA ILE A 76 -2.03 -8.70 -4.72
C ILE A 76 -2.92 -8.04 -5.76
N SER A 77 -2.95 -6.70 -5.86
CA SER A 77 -3.76 -6.02 -6.88
C SER A 77 -3.36 -6.42 -8.30
N ILE A 78 -2.06 -6.46 -8.60
CA ILE A 78 -1.55 -6.87 -9.92
C ILE A 78 -1.84 -8.36 -10.19
N ILE A 79 -1.47 -9.26 -9.28
CA ILE A 79 -1.70 -10.71 -9.45
C ILE A 79 -3.19 -10.99 -9.63
N LYS A 80 -4.04 -10.40 -8.79
CA LYS A 80 -5.49 -10.64 -8.84
C LYS A 80 -6.11 -10.09 -10.12
N PHE A 81 -5.66 -8.93 -10.61
CA PHE A 81 -6.07 -8.40 -11.91
C PHE A 81 -5.78 -9.40 -13.03
N PHE A 82 -4.56 -9.95 -13.10
CA PHE A 82 -4.20 -10.93 -14.13
C PHE A 82 -4.98 -12.23 -14.00
N VAL A 83 -5.11 -12.78 -12.79
CA VAL A 83 -5.87 -14.02 -12.53
C VAL A 83 -7.33 -13.88 -12.97
N ILE A 84 -7.99 -12.77 -12.66
CA ILE A 84 -9.40 -12.55 -13.03
C ILE A 84 -9.55 -12.19 -14.51
N SER A 85 -8.56 -11.53 -15.11
CA SER A 85 -8.59 -11.20 -16.54
C SER A 85 -8.54 -12.43 -17.46
N GLY A 86 -8.17 -13.60 -16.95
CA GLY A 86 -8.09 -14.84 -17.73
C GLY A 86 -6.92 -14.87 -18.72
N VAL A 87 -5.93 -13.99 -18.54
CA VAL A 87 -4.66 -14.05 -19.29
C VAL A 87 -3.87 -15.26 -18.79
N ASN A 88 -4.05 -16.39 -19.48
CA ASN A 88 -3.14 -17.53 -19.47
C ASN A 88 -2.19 -17.45 -20.66
#